data_AF-A0A7J3NLT3-F1
#
_entry.id   AF-A0A7J3NLT3-F1
#
_cell.length_a   1.000
_cell.length_b   1.000
_cell.length_c   1.000
_cell.angle_alpha   90.00
_cell.angle_beta   90.00
_cell.angle_gamma   90.00
#
_symmetry.space_group_name_H-M   'P 1'
#
loop_
_entity.id
_entity.type
_entity.pdbx_description
1 polymer ?
#
loop_
_entity_poly.entity_id
_entity_poly.type
_entity_poly.pdbx_seq_one_letter_code
_entity_poly.pdbx_strand_id
1 'polypeptide(L)'
;MEPDSDSCEALSGFLPVLVEIKRRLENVYGEGVVDVIPCGVGLLENFSGVDAAVVLRKEEEHGGDLGKICRALESLVKGRKINVRFLSQEKLEHAKWPLYVQRKWRKKR
;
A
#
# COMPACT_ATOMS: atom_id res chain seq x y z
N MET A 1 13.38 28.80 1.75
CA MET A 1 12.28 27.87 2.04
C MET A 1 12.94 26.54 2.24
N GLU A 2 13.33 26.24 3.48
CA GLU A 2 13.95 24.96 3.83
C GLU A 2 12.84 23.89 3.85
N PRO A 3 13.10 22.67 3.36
CA PRO A 3 12.10 21.60 3.47
C PRO A 3 11.89 21.27 4.95
N ASP A 4 10.65 21.40 5.41
CA ASP A 4 10.22 21.07 6.77
C ASP A 4 10.70 19.67 7.15
N SER A 5 11.68 19.61 8.07
CA SER A 5 12.31 18.36 8.52
C SER A 5 11.31 17.40 9.20
N ASP A 6 10.18 17.91 9.65
CA ASP A 6 9.06 17.14 10.23
C ASP A 6 8.41 16.18 9.23
N SER A 7 8.47 16.48 7.92
CA SER A 7 7.96 15.59 6.87
C SER A 7 8.78 14.30 6.74
N CYS A 8 10.05 14.32 7.14
CA CYS A 8 10.96 13.18 7.02
C CYS A 8 10.77 12.19 8.18
N GLU A 9 10.54 12.70 9.40
CA GLU A 9 10.27 11.84 10.56
C GLU A 9 8.93 11.10 10.44
N ALA A 10 7.89 11.75 9.91
CA ALA A 10 6.59 11.12 9.69
C ALA A 10 6.66 9.91 8.72
N LEU A 11 7.52 9.98 7.70
CA LEU A 11 7.75 8.89 6.74
C LEU A 11 8.55 7.73 7.34
N SER A 12 9.41 7.99 8.33
CA SER A 12 10.24 6.97 8.97
C SER A 12 9.41 5.91 9.72
N GLY A 13 8.25 6.29 10.28
CA GLY A 13 7.32 5.36 10.91
C GLY A 13 6.34 4.68 9.94
N PHE A 14 6.11 5.27 8.76
CA PHE A 14 5.09 4.84 7.81
C PHE A 14 5.63 3.88 6.74
N LEU A 15 6.82 4.15 6.20
CA LEU A 15 7.45 3.27 5.20
C LEU A 15 7.69 1.84 5.72
N PRO A 16 8.17 1.62 6.96
CA PRO A 16 8.33 0.26 7.50
C PRO A 16 7.01 -0.49 7.58
N VAL A 17 5.90 0.20 7.87
CA VAL A 17 4.57 -0.42 7.92
C VAL A 17 4.12 -0.86 6.53
N LEU A 18 4.35 -0.06 5.49
CA LEU A 18 4.03 -0.46 4.11
C LEU A 18 4.86 -1.66 3.65
N VAL A 19 6.14 -1.70 4.01
CA VAL A 19 7.03 -2.85 3.73
C VAL A 19 6.49 -4.11 4.41
N GLU A 20 6.07 -4.00 5.67
CA GLU A 20 5.53 -5.13 6.41
C GLU A 20 4.14 -5.56 5.89
N ILE A 21 3.27 -4.62 5.52
CA ILE A 21 2.00 -4.92 4.82
C ILE A 21 2.30 -5.71 3.55
N LYS A 22 3.24 -5.24 2.73
CA LYS A 22 3.63 -5.93 1.49
C LYS A 22 4.10 -7.35 1.79
N ARG A 23 5.07 -7.52 2.69
CA ARG A 23 5.62 -8.84 3.06
C ARG A 23 4.54 -9.81 3.53
N ARG A 24 3.60 -9.35 4.35
CA ARG A 24 2.52 -10.19 4.86
C ARG A 24 1.50 -10.56 3.80
N LEU A 25 1.18 -9.65 2.90
CA LEU A 25 0.28 -9.93 1.79
C LEU A 25 0.94 -10.81 0.73
N GLU A 26 2.26 -10.72 0.54
CA GLU A 26 3.02 -11.68 -0.27
C GLU A 26 2.94 -13.10 0.33
N ASN A 27 2.85 -13.26 1.65
CA ASN A 27 2.61 -14.60 2.25
C ASN A 27 1.19 -15.13 2.01
N VAL A 28 0.22 -14.26 1.73
CA VAL A 28 -1.18 -14.64 1.48
C VAL A 28 -1.41 -14.88 -0.02
N TYR A 29 -0.90 -13.98 -0.87
CA TYR A 29 -1.14 -13.94 -2.30
C TYR A 29 0.04 -14.38 -3.17
N GLY A 30 1.19 -14.67 -2.56
CA GLY A 30 2.42 -15.02 -3.28
C GLY A 30 2.83 -13.89 -4.24
N GLU A 31 3.18 -14.29 -5.46
CA GLU A 31 3.54 -13.39 -6.57
C GLU A 31 2.36 -12.58 -7.15
N GLY A 32 1.16 -12.74 -6.57
CA GLY A 32 -0.03 -11.96 -6.87
C GLY A 32 0.08 -10.51 -6.42
N VAL A 33 0.86 -10.21 -5.37
CA VAL A 33 1.12 -8.83 -4.93
C VAL A 33 2.14 -8.16 -5.85
N VAL A 34 1.71 -7.11 -6.55
CA VAL A 34 2.54 -6.35 -7.49
C VAL A 34 3.24 -5.20 -6.79
N ASP A 35 2.50 -4.45 -5.98
CA ASP A 35 3.03 -3.33 -5.23
C ASP A 35 2.13 -2.96 -4.05
N VAL A 36 2.70 -2.24 -3.09
CA VAL A 36 1.94 -1.55 -2.04
C VAL A 36 2.32 -0.09 -2.09
N ILE A 37 1.32 0.75 -2.28
CA ILE A 37 1.47 2.17 -2.56
C ILE A 37 0.78 2.93 -1.43
N PRO A 38 1.44 3.91 -0.81
CA PRO A 38 0.74 4.80 0.10
C PRO A 38 -0.35 5.57 -0.65
N CYS A 39 -1.54 5.64 -0.08
CA CYS A 39 -2.66 6.37 -0.68
C CYS A 39 -3.37 7.20 0.39
N GLY A 40 -4.24 8.12 0.01
CA GLY A 40 -5.05 8.88 0.96
C GLY A 40 -4.45 10.21 1.41
N VAL A 41 -5.33 11.04 1.98
CA VAL A 41 -5.06 12.42 2.40
C VAL A 41 -4.22 12.46 3.69
N GLY A 42 -4.07 11.32 4.38
CA GLY A 42 -3.21 11.19 5.56
C GLY A 42 -1.72 11.41 5.31
N LEU A 43 -1.30 11.53 4.03
CA LEU A 43 0.02 12.03 3.66
C LEU A 43 0.19 13.55 3.90
N LEU A 44 -0.91 14.28 4.16
CA LEU A 44 -0.94 15.74 4.24
C LEU A 44 -1.17 16.28 5.67
N GLU A 45 -1.81 15.52 6.57
CA GLU A 45 -2.07 15.96 7.95
C GLU A 45 -1.98 14.80 8.95
N ASN A 46 -1.16 14.97 10.00
CA ASN A 46 -1.06 14.19 11.25
C ASN A 46 -1.62 12.74 11.20
N PHE A 47 -0.71 11.80 10.92
CA PHE A 47 -0.94 10.35 10.78
C PHE A 47 -1.63 9.69 12.00
N SER A 48 -2.96 9.65 12.00
CA SER A 48 -3.74 8.80 12.92
C SER A 48 -3.99 7.38 12.37
N GLY A 49 -3.63 7.13 11.11
CA GLY A 49 -3.84 5.85 10.43
C GLY A 49 -2.89 5.62 9.24
N VAL A 50 -2.89 4.39 8.73
CA VAL A 50 -2.11 3.94 7.57
C VAL A 50 -3.07 3.66 6.42
N ASP A 51 -3.04 4.52 5.40
CA ASP A 51 -3.82 4.34 4.19
C ASP A 51 -2.91 3.78 3.08
N ALA A 52 -3.19 2.55 2.64
CA ALA A 52 -2.39 1.84 1.65
C ALA A 52 -3.26 1.26 0.52
N ALA A 53 -2.78 1.39 -0.70
CA ALA A 53 -3.32 0.73 -1.88
C ALA A 53 -2.43 -0.46 -2.23
N VAL A 54 -2.98 -1.67 -2.14
CA VAL A 54 -2.32 -2.91 -2.56
C VAL A 54 -2.73 -3.21 -3.99
N VAL A 55 -1.74 -3.33 -4.86
CA VAL A 55 -1.97 -3.68 -6.26
C VAL A 55 -1.78 -5.18 -6.41
N LEU A 56 -2.83 -5.88 -6.80
CA LEU A 56 -2.79 -7.29 -7.14
C LEU A 56 -2.73 -7.49 -8.64
N ARG A 57 -2.12 -8.59 -9.08
CA ARG A 57 -1.94 -8.91 -10.49
C ARG A 57 -3.27 -9.17 -11.20
N LYS A 58 -4.25 -9.76 -10.50
CA LYS A 58 -5.59 -10.07 -11.03
C LYS A 58 -6.68 -9.72 -10.02
N GLU A 59 -7.88 -9.41 -10.53
CA GLU A 59 -9.03 -9.03 -9.70
C GLU A 59 -9.59 -10.21 -8.88
N GLU A 60 -9.48 -11.44 -9.39
CA GLU A 60 -10.05 -12.65 -8.76
C GLU A 60 -9.38 -13.04 -7.43
N GLU A 61 -8.19 -12.54 -7.13
CA GLU A 61 -7.49 -12.80 -5.86
C GLU A 61 -8.21 -12.14 -4.65
N HIS A 62 -9.14 -11.20 -4.89
CA HIS A 62 -9.82 -10.45 -3.83
C HIS A 62 -10.89 -11.21 -3.06
N GLY A 63 -11.65 -12.07 -3.74
CA GLY A 63 -12.94 -12.53 -3.24
C GLY A 63 -12.86 -13.60 -2.15
N GLY A 64 -11.76 -14.35 -2.07
CA GLY A 64 -11.67 -15.56 -1.23
C GLY A 64 -11.00 -15.39 0.13
N ASP A 65 -10.23 -14.32 0.37
CA ASP A 65 -9.20 -14.33 1.43
C ASP A 65 -9.21 -13.16 2.42
N LEU A 66 -10.30 -12.39 2.48
CA LEU A 66 -10.46 -11.28 3.43
C LEU A 66 -10.19 -11.71 4.88
N GLY A 67 -10.62 -12.91 5.28
CA GLY A 67 -10.35 -13.44 6.63
C GLY A 67 -8.88 -13.79 6.90
N LYS A 68 -8.09 -14.13 5.87
CA LYS A 68 -6.63 -14.32 6.00
C LYS A 68 -5.91 -12.99 5.96
N ILE A 69 -6.35 -12.04 5.13
CA ILE A 69 -5.84 -10.66 5.11
C ILE A 69 -6.00 -10.02 6.48
N CYS A 70 -7.21 -10.05 7.04
CA CYS A 70 -7.48 -9.43 8.34
C CYS A 70 -6.57 -10.01 9.42
N ARG A 71 -6.44 -11.35 9.49
CA ARG A 71 -5.52 -12.02 10.42
C ARG A 71 -4.05 -11.69 10.17
N ALA A 72 -3.65 -11.61 8.90
CA ALA A 72 -2.29 -11.25 8.51
C ALA A 72 -1.96 -9.81 8.94
N LEU A 73 -2.92 -8.89 8.89
CA LEU A 73 -2.68 -7.48 9.21
C LEU A 73 -3.01 -7.11 10.66
N GLU A 74 -3.76 -7.93 11.39
CA GLU A 74 -4.28 -7.65 12.74
C GLU A 74 -3.20 -7.16 13.72
N SER A 75 -2.02 -7.77 13.73
CA SER A 75 -0.95 -7.37 14.66
C SER A 75 -0.22 -6.07 14.27
N LEU A 76 -0.48 -5.53 13.07
CA LEU A 76 -0.03 -4.19 12.67
C LEU A 76 -0.95 -3.08 13.18
N VAL A 77 -2.18 -3.43 13.60
CA VAL A 77 -3.24 -2.49 14.02
C VAL A 77 -3.07 -2.03 15.48
N LYS A 78 -1.96 -2.36 16.17
CA LYS A 78 -1.70 -2.00 17.58
C LYS A 78 -1.69 -0.47 17.80
N GLY A 79 -2.88 0.12 17.95
CA GLY A 79 -3.12 1.54 18.21
C GLY A 79 -3.31 2.43 16.99
N ARG A 80 -3.29 1.91 15.75
CA ARG A 80 -3.47 2.71 14.52
C ARG A 80 -4.46 2.05 13.56
N LYS A 81 -5.38 2.82 13.00
CA LYS A 81 -6.30 2.33 11.96
C LYS A 81 -5.53 2.10 10.66
N ILE A 82 -5.59 0.90 10.09
CA ILE A 82 -5.02 0.62 8.77
C ILE A 82 -6.17 0.46 7.78
N ASN A 83 -6.23 1.32 6.77
CA ASN A 83 -7.15 1.17 5.66
C ASN A 83 -6.37 0.65 4.45
N VAL A 84 -6.65 -0.59 4.06
CA VAL A 84 -6.09 -1.19 2.85
C VAL A 84 -7.15 -1.19 1.77
N ARG A 85 -6.88 -0.50 0.67
CA ARG A 85 -7.63 -0.62 -0.57
C ARG A 85 -6.89 -1.56 -1.49
N PHE A 86 -7.63 -2.35 -2.23
CA PHE A 86 -7.01 -3.23 -3.19
C PHE A 86 -7.44 -2.90 -4.61
N LEU A 87 -6.48 -2.97 -5.50
CA LEU A 87 -6.59 -2.53 -6.88
C LEU A 87 -6.07 -3.64 -7.79
N SER A 88 -6.76 -3.87 -8.91
CA SER A 88 -6.27 -4.76 -9.95
C SER A 88 -5.26 -4.01 -10.83
N GLN A 89 -4.09 -4.62 -11.05
CA GLN A 89 -3.07 -4.14 -11.97
C GLN A 89 -3.66 -3.91 -13.36
N GLU A 90 -4.47 -4.84 -13.86
CA GLU A 90 -5.12 -4.74 -15.16
C GLU A 90 -5.98 -3.47 -15.26
N LYS A 91 -6.77 -3.20 -14.21
CA LYS A 91 -7.61 -1.99 -14.14
C LYS A 91 -6.77 -0.72 -14.09
N LEU A 92 -5.65 -0.73 -13.35
CA LEU A 92 -4.75 0.42 -13.26
C LEU A 92 -4.03 0.71 -14.57
N GLU A 93 -3.67 -0.33 -15.32
CA GLU A 93 -3.06 -0.21 -16.64
C GLU A 93 -4.07 0.32 -17.67
N HIS A 94 -5.29 -0.21 -17.66
CA HIS A 94 -6.36 0.24 -18.53
C HIS A 94 -6.75 1.70 -18.24
N ALA A 95 -6.85 2.08 -16.96
CA ALA A 95 -7.20 3.43 -16.53
C ALA A 95 -6.05 4.45 -16.69
N LYS A 96 -4.86 4.02 -17.14
CA LYS A 96 -3.65 4.85 -17.27
C LYS A 96 -3.35 5.65 -15.99
N TRP A 97 -3.47 5.03 -14.82
CA TRP A 97 -3.35 5.77 -13.56
C TRP A 97 -1.95 6.41 -13.43
N PRO A 98 -1.82 7.76 -13.35
CA PRO A 98 -0.54 8.43 -13.54
C PRO A 98 0.56 7.99 -12.58
N LEU A 99 0.24 7.77 -11.30
CA LEU A 99 1.21 7.35 -10.28
C LEU A 99 1.73 5.93 -10.52
N TYR A 100 0.85 5.01 -10.94
CA TYR A 100 1.24 3.65 -11.28
C TYR A 100 2.11 3.61 -12.54
N VAL A 101 1.72 4.36 -13.58
CA VAL A 101 2.48 4.47 -14.83
C VAL A 101 3.87 5.07 -14.56
N GLN A 102 3.97 6.18 -13.82
CA GLN A 102 5.26 6.80 -13.48
C GLN A 102 6.20 5.84 -12.71
N ARG A 103 5.67 5.08 -11.75
CA ARG A 103 6.45 4.14 -10.94
C ARG A 103 6.91 2.92 -11.75
N LYS A 104 6.08 2.41 -12.67
CA LYS A 104 6.44 1.33 -13.61
C LYS A 104 7.55 1.75 -14.56
N TRP A 105 7.54 3.00 -15.03
CA TRP A 105 8.55 3.52 -15.95
C TRP A 105 9.91 3.71 -15.27
N ARG A 106 9.94 4.04 -13.97
CA ARG A 106 11.20 4.13 -13.20
C ARG A 106 11.87 2.79 -12.96
N LYS A 107 11.13 1.67 -12.87
CA LYS A 107 11.68 0.32 -12.69
C LYS A 107 12.25 -0.30 -13.98
N LYS A 108 12.00 0.31 -15.16
CA LYS A 108 12.50 -0.16 -16.46
C LYS A 108 13.81 0.52 -16.92
N ARG A 109 14.27 1.53 -16.18
CA ARG A 109 15.59 2.15 -16.34
C ARG A 109 16.56 1.51 -15.36
#